data_AF-A0A2N0RXX7-F1
#
_entry.id   AF-A0A2N0RXX7-F1
#
_cell.length_a   1.000
_cell.length_b   1.000
_cell.length_c   1.000
_cell.angle_alpha   90.00
_cell.angle_beta   90.00
_cell.angle_gamma   90.00
#
_symmetry.space_group_name_H-M   'P 1'
#
loop_
_entity.id
_entity.type
_entity.pdbx_description
1 polymer ?
#
loop_
_entity_poly.entity_id
_entity_poly.type
_entity_poly.pdbx_seq_one_letter_code
_entity_poly.pdbx_strand_id
1 'polypeptide(L)'
;MNYSIEEINDMKYIRFLDGKLLSIMQSYFPYEDLFRNALPARNLLSILNNLKNNHGPYFPDLINWVEEQYKDEIKLIQIITNNGFIEYENLSQLFPIGQNVYIKLDGTIIGAKVIVTYNIDDNNGEKVFNIDLEVINSDGYSFIYDKYCTYIFSWKGLCKINKLPIIPLSKEDNIYNKLVARGKKFIKYAIGHHFLQHSHSCKYSKGRIMVDISNYKKYILADIFEDNYDFYYLEDYIKIDDDVKEEELFMCVSKLPAYSFTWKDWHFIDVEHLNEITFDNKAFDKLVLDQEKKSIIENIIKFEYSKTDIINSKGDGCTFLLHGPPGVGKTLTVEAISEKLHHPLYSISTGELGTNAKDLENNLRNIFNLAYYWNAIILIDEVDIFFECQNVHEVNRNTLVCVFLRLLEYHQGIVFLTTNRVYCFDDTFQFHISISLEYKEPDIKAREILWNTFLEFLDYNPNNVNIKKLSDIHLNGREIQNTVKLASTLNRELITTELLEKFINLTSKKILVSSADGNKRKSGINDQDNQPNSKKIK
;
A
#
# COMPACT_ATOMS: atom_id res chain seq x y z
N MET A 1 -30.01 -7.63 52.08
CA MET A 1 -29.42 -8.40 50.97
C MET A 1 -29.98 -7.85 49.68
N ASN A 2 -29.12 -7.58 48.70
CA ASN A 2 -29.50 -6.97 47.42
C ASN A 2 -30.02 -8.01 46.41
N TYR A 3 -30.06 -9.28 46.81
CA TYR A 3 -30.53 -10.43 46.04
C TYR A 3 -31.15 -11.48 46.98
N SER A 4 -31.93 -12.41 46.42
CA SER A 4 -32.38 -13.63 47.08
C SER A 4 -31.99 -14.86 46.27
N ILE A 5 -31.73 -15.98 46.95
CA ILE A 5 -31.44 -17.26 46.28
C ILE A 5 -32.71 -18.10 46.32
N GLU A 6 -33.14 -18.56 45.16
CA GLU A 6 -34.29 -19.44 44.97
C GLU A 6 -33.77 -20.78 44.41
N GLU A 7 -34.31 -21.91 44.86
CA GLU A 7 -33.90 -23.23 44.35
C GLU A 7 -35.11 -23.87 43.65
N ILE A 8 -34.94 -24.19 42.36
CA ILE A 8 -35.99 -24.72 41.49
C ILE A 8 -35.39 -25.90 40.72
N ASN A 9 -35.96 -27.10 40.88
CA ASN A 9 -35.52 -28.32 40.20
C ASN A 9 -34.00 -28.59 40.37
N ASP A 10 -33.51 -28.53 41.61
CA ASP A 10 -32.09 -28.70 41.98
C ASP A 10 -31.12 -27.68 41.33
N MET A 11 -31.66 -26.61 40.73
CA MET A 11 -30.90 -25.49 40.20
C MET A 11 -31.12 -24.25 41.07
N LYS A 12 -30.03 -23.63 41.51
CA LYS A 12 -30.07 -22.37 42.26
C LYS A 12 -30.18 -21.19 41.30
N TYR A 13 -31.10 -20.30 41.58
CA TYR A 13 -31.34 -19.04 40.89
C TYR A 13 -31.05 -17.89 41.83
N ILE A 14 -30.46 -16.82 41.30
CA ILE A 14 -30.21 -15.59 42.03
C ILE A 14 -31.17 -14.56 41.48
N ARG A 15 -32.08 -14.12 42.34
CA ARG A 15 -33.04 -13.08 42.04
C ARG A 15 -32.53 -11.75 42.54
N PHE A 16 -32.37 -10.80 41.63
CA PHE A 16 -31.87 -9.48 41.93
C PHE A 16 -33.01 -8.60 42.45
N LEU A 17 -32.86 -8.14 43.70
CA LEU A 17 -33.86 -7.30 44.39
C LEU A 17 -33.49 -5.82 44.32
N ASP A 18 -32.22 -5.52 44.08
CA ASP A 18 -31.68 -4.18 43.92
C ASP A 18 -31.55 -3.80 42.43
N GLY A 19 -32.05 -2.62 42.07
CA GLY A 19 -32.06 -2.13 40.68
C GLY A 19 -30.65 -1.87 40.12
N LYS A 20 -29.68 -1.53 40.96
CA LYS A 20 -28.29 -1.31 40.53
C LYS A 20 -27.59 -2.65 40.26
N LEU A 21 -27.79 -3.65 41.11
CA LEU A 21 -27.33 -5.02 40.85
C LEU A 21 -27.94 -5.58 39.57
N LEU A 22 -29.25 -5.41 39.40
CA LEU A 22 -29.94 -5.85 38.19
C LEU A 22 -29.38 -5.18 36.93
N SER A 23 -29.16 -3.86 36.96
CA SER A 23 -28.56 -3.12 35.84
C SER A 23 -27.15 -3.60 35.50
N ILE A 24 -26.33 -3.91 36.52
CA ILE A 24 -24.99 -4.48 36.31
C ILE A 24 -25.08 -5.89 35.72
N MET A 25 -26.00 -6.74 36.19
CA MET A 25 -26.18 -8.07 35.60
C MET A 25 -26.67 -7.99 34.15
N GLN A 26 -27.59 -7.06 33.86
CA GLN A 26 -28.07 -6.80 32.51
C GLN A 26 -26.96 -6.29 31.57
N SER A 27 -25.91 -5.63 32.08
CA SER A 27 -24.78 -5.24 31.23
C SER A 27 -23.91 -6.44 30.81
N TYR A 28 -23.86 -7.50 31.63
CA TYR A 28 -23.13 -8.73 31.31
C TYR A 28 -23.99 -9.75 30.54
N PHE A 29 -25.30 -9.74 30.76
CA PHE A 29 -26.25 -10.63 30.12
C PHE A 29 -27.36 -9.84 29.40
N PRO A 30 -27.02 -8.98 28.42
CA PRO A 30 -28.00 -8.11 27.75
C PRO A 30 -29.02 -8.87 26.90
N TYR A 31 -28.67 -10.09 26.48
CA TYR A 31 -29.49 -10.96 25.66
C TYR A 31 -30.13 -12.12 26.42
N GLU A 32 -29.81 -12.31 27.71
CA GLU A 32 -30.54 -13.27 28.51
C GLU A 32 -31.81 -12.59 29.03
N ASP A 33 -32.98 -13.14 28.68
CA ASP A 33 -34.23 -12.80 29.34
C ASP A 33 -34.13 -13.22 30.81
N LEU A 34 -33.69 -12.30 31.68
CA LEU A 34 -33.71 -12.44 33.13
C LEU A 34 -35.15 -12.54 33.62
N PHE A 35 -35.77 -13.71 33.44
CA PHE A 35 -37.17 -13.95 33.77
C PHE A 35 -37.40 -13.66 35.26
N ARG A 36 -38.22 -12.65 35.56
CA ARG A 36 -38.48 -12.14 36.93
C ARG A 36 -37.23 -11.68 37.68
N ASN A 37 -36.23 -11.14 36.98
CA ASN A 37 -34.95 -10.70 37.53
C ASN A 37 -34.13 -11.84 38.15
N ALA A 38 -34.32 -13.08 37.69
CA ALA A 38 -33.61 -14.25 38.19
C ALA A 38 -32.65 -14.83 37.15
N LEU A 39 -31.45 -15.21 37.59
CA LEU A 39 -30.39 -15.83 36.77
C LEU A 39 -29.95 -17.15 37.40
N PRO A 40 -29.70 -18.23 36.63
CA PRO A 40 -29.04 -19.42 37.16
C PRO A 40 -27.71 -19.04 37.85
N ALA A 41 -27.52 -19.45 39.09
CA ALA A 41 -26.35 -19.08 39.89
C ALA A 41 -25.03 -19.52 39.24
N ARG A 42 -25.06 -20.64 38.51
CA ARG A 42 -23.92 -21.16 37.75
C ARG A 42 -23.48 -20.22 36.62
N ASN A 43 -24.41 -19.45 36.02
CA ASN A 43 -24.06 -18.48 34.97
C ASN A 43 -23.16 -17.37 35.53
N LEU A 44 -23.23 -17.05 36.83
CA LEU A 44 -22.33 -16.06 37.43
C LEU A 44 -20.86 -16.49 37.41
N LEU A 45 -20.55 -17.78 37.29
CA LEU A 45 -19.17 -18.24 37.12
C LEU A 45 -18.51 -17.65 35.87
N SER A 46 -19.30 -17.40 34.83
CA SER A 46 -18.80 -16.82 33.58
C SER A 46 -18.29 -15.39 33.73
N ILE A 47 -18.86 -14.63 34.67
CA ILE A 47 -18.53 -13.22 34.89
C ILE A 47 -17.89 -12.95 36.25
N LEU A 48 -17.60 -14.00 37.03
CA LEU A 48 -17.10 -13.88 38.40
C LEU A 48 -15.86 -13.00 38.50
N ASN A 49 -14.90 -13.19 37.58
CA ASN A 49 -13.69 -12.37 37.51
C ASN A 49 -14.01 -10.90 37.20
N ASN A 50 -14.94 -10.63 36.29
CA ASN A 50 -15.36 -9.28 35.94
C ASN A 50 -16.11 -8.60 37.09
N LEU A 51 -16.98 -9.34 37.77
CA LEU A 51 -17.68 -8.85 38.96
C LEU A 51 -16.70 -8.52 40.07
N LYS A 52 -15.71 -9.37 40.31
CA LYS A 52 -14.67 -9.14 41.32
C LYS A 52 -13.82 -7.91 41.00
N ASN A 53 -13.36 -7.79 39.76
CA ASN A 53 -12.46 -6.72 39.34
C ASN A 53 -13.16 -5.36 39.21
N ASN A 54 -14.36 -5.33 38.64
CA ASN A 54 -15.03 -4.07 38.27
C ASN A 54 -16.12 -3.65 39.27
N HIS A 55 -16.72 -4.60 39.98
CA HIS A 55 -17.88 -4.35 40.86
C HIS A 55 -17.75 -4.97 42.26
N GLY A 56 -16.57 -5.49 42.62
CA GLY A 56 -16.31 -6.19 43.86
C GLY A 56 -16.84 -5.47 45.10
N PRO A 57 -16.60 -4.15 45.25
CA PRO A 57 -17.09 -3.37 46.38
C PRO A 57 -18.62 -3.24 46.47
N TYR A 58 -19.35 -3.40 45.37
CA TYR A 58 -20.80 -3.24 45.35
C TYR A 58 -21.55 -4.49 45.81
N PHE A 59 -20.98 -5.69 45.57
CA PHE A 59 -21.64 -6.98 45.85
C PHE A 59 -20.70 -8.02 46.48
N PRO A 60 -19.96 -7.69 47.55
CA PRO A 60 -18.97 -8.59 48.14
C PRO A 60 -19.60 -9.89 48.65
N ASP A 61 -20.81 -9.83 49.23
CA ASP A 61 -21.52 -11.00 49.75
C ASP A 61 -21.93 -11.97 48.65
N LEU A 62 -22.36 -11.44 47.49
CA LEU A 62 -22.73 -12.25 46.33
C LEU A 62 -21.51 -12.98 45.76
N ILE A 63 -20.39 -12.26 45.63
CA ILE A 63 -19.13 -12.82 45.12
C ILE A 63 -18.63 -13.92 46.06
N ASN A 64 -18.56 -13.63 47.37
CA ASN A 64 -18.15 -14.62 48.37
C ASN A 64 -19.06 -15.85 48.34
N TRP A 65 -20.38 -15.65 48.23
CA TRP A 65 -21.32 -16.76 48.13
C TRP A 65 -21.07 -17.61 46.88
N VAL A 66 -20.90 -17.01 45.70
CA VAL A 66 -20.58 -17.76 44.47
C VAL A 66 -19.25 -18.51 44.60
N GLU A 67 -18.22 -17.87 45.14
CA GLU A 67 -16.90 -18.49 45.38
C GLU A 67 -16.98 -19.67 46.35
N GLU A 68 -17.80 -19.58 47.41
CA GLU A 68 -18.01 -20.68 48.36
C GLU A 68 -18.83 -21.83 47.77
N GLN A 69 -19.94 -21.51 47.09
CA GLN A 69 -20.84 -22.53 46.55
C GLN A 69 -20.20 -23.35 45.44
N TYR A 70 -19.41 -22.71 44.58
CA TYR A 70 -18.80 -23.34 43.41
C TYR A 70 -17.29 -23.52 43.55
N LYS A 71 -16.78 -23.53 44.79
CA LYS A 71 -15.35 -23.61 45.11
C LYS A 71 -14.63 -24.76 44.41
N ASP A 72 -15.25 -25.94 44.39
CA ASP A 72 -14.65 -27.13 43.79
C ASP A 72 -14.68 -27.09 42.26
N GLU A 73 -15.75 -26.55 41.66
CA GLU A 73 -15.82 -26.28 40.22
C GLU A 73 -14.76 -25.27 39.79
N ILE A 74 -14.63 -24.14 40.51
CA ILE A 74 -13.61 -23.12 40.24
C ILE A 74 -12.21 -23.73 40.30
N LYS A 75 -11.91 -24.53 41.33
CA LYS A 75 -10.61 -25.23 41.43
C LYS A 75 -10.37 -26.18 40.26
N LEU A 76 -11.37 -26.97 39.86
CA LEU A 76 -11.24 -27.89 38.74
C LEU A 76 -10.96 -27.13 37.45
N ILE A 77 -11.68 -26.05 37.19
CA ILE A 77 -11.46 -25.21 36.01
C ILE A 77 -10.04 -24.64 36.03
N GLN A 78 -9.60 -24.08 37.16
CA GLN A 78 -8.22 -23.59 37.32
C GLN A 78 -7.16 -24.67 37.06
N ILE A 79 -7.34 -25.89 37.56
CA ILE A 79 -6.42 -27.01 37.31
C ILE A 79 -6.37 -27.35 35.83
N ILE A 80 -7.53 -27.45 35.17
CA ILE A 80 -7.64 -27.77 33.75
C ILE A 80 -6.98 -26.69 32.90
N THR A 81 -7.26 -25.41 33.20
CA THR A 81 -6.68 -24.24 32.52
C THR A 81 -5.16 -24.14 32.72
N ASN A 82 -4.67 -24.36 33.95
CA ASN A 82 -3.23 -24.36 34.24
C ASN A 82 -2.48 -25.49 33.52
N ASN A 83 -3.16 -26.61 33.23
CA ASN A 83 -2.62 -27.69 32.40
C ASN A 83 -2.75 -27.42 30.89
N GLY A 84 -3.25 -26.25 30.48
CA GLY A 84 -3.35 -25.82 29.09
C GLY A 84 -4.60 -26.30 28.33
N PHE A 85 -5.64 -26.72 29.06
CA PHE A 85 -6.89 -27.19 28.48
C PHE A 85 -8.09 -26.35 28.94
N ILE A 86 -9.21 -26.43 28.21
CA ILE A 86 -10.47 -25.77 28.58
C ILE A 86 -11.68 -26.49 27.95
N GLU A 87 -12.83 -26.40 28.62
CA GLU A 87 -14.13 -26.83 28.10
C GLU A 87 -14.91 -25.61 27.59
N TYR A 88 -15.80 -25.80 26.63
CA TYR A 88 -16.53 -24.71 25.98
C TYR A 88 -17.31 -23.84 26.99
N GLU A 89 -17.96 -24.50 27.96
CA GLU A 89 -18.77 -23.86 28.99
C GLU A 89 -17.98 -22.90 29.89
N ASN A 90 -16.65 -23.04 29.92
CA ASN A 90 -15.76 -22.28 30.80
C ASN A 90 -14.97 -21.17 30.06
N LEU A 91 -15.23 -20.95 28.76
CA LEU A 91 -14.52 -19.97 27.93
C LEU A 91 -14.50 -18.54 28.49
N SER A 92 -15.61 -18.12 29.07
CA SER A 92 -15.78 -16.81 29.71
C SER A 92 -14.79 -16.55 30.86
N GLN A 93 -14.34 -17.60 31.55
CA GLN A 93 -13.29 -17.48 32.57
C GLN A 93 -11.91 -17.21 31.98
N LEU A 94 -11.67 -17.65 30.74
CA LEU A 94 -10.42 -17.44 30.01
C LEU A 94 -10.32 -16.03 29.41
N PHE A 95 -11.46 -15.39 29.17
CA PHE A 95 -11.58 -14.10 28.51
C PHE A 95 -12.37 -13.08 29.34
N PRO A 96 -11.93 -12.75 30.57
CA PRO A 96 -12.55 -11.67 31.33
C PRO A 96 -12.35 -10.31 30.63
N ILE A 97 -13.21 -9.34 30.93
CA ILE A 97 -13.08 -7.95 30.47
C ILE A 97 -11.72 -7.40 30.88
N GLY A 98 -11.04 -6.76 29.94
CA GLY A 98 -9.68 -6.23 30.11
C GLY A 98 -8.58 -7.27 29.89
N GLN A 99 -8.90 -8.54 29.62
CA GLN A 99 -7.91 -9.56 29.32
C GLN A 99 -7.20 -9.26 28.00
N ASN A 100 -5.86 -9.25 28.04
CA ASN A 100 -5.06 -9.19 26.83
C ASN A 100 -5.13 -10.53 26.11
N VAL A 101 -5.33 -10.50 24.80
CA VAL A 101 -5.45 -11.67 23.94
C VAL A 101 -4.69 -11.44 22.64
N TYR A 102 -4.42 -12.53 21.93
CA TYR A 102 -4.01 -12.46 20.54
C TYR A 102 -4.81 -13.42 19.67
N ILE A 103 -5.02 -13.03 18.43
CA ILE A 103 -5.82 -13.74 17.43
C ILE A 103 -4.88 -14.22 16.32
N LYS A 104 -5.07 -15.44 15.83
CA LYS A 104 -4.34 -15.99 14.67
C LYS A 104 -5.26 -15.98 13.44
N LEU A 105 -5.01 -15.08 12.49
CA LEU A 105 -5.80 -14.91 11.25
C LEU A 105 -4.86 -15.05 10.05
N ASP A 106 -5.01 -16.12 9.26
CA ASP A 106 -4.31 -16.31 7.97
C ASP A 106 -2.80 -15.97 8.01
N GLY A 107 -2.10 -16.50 9.02
CA GLY A 107 -0.66 -16.27 9.22
C GLY A 107 -0.28 -14.95 9.89
N THR A 108 -1.25 -14.07 10.13
CA THR A 108 -1.08 -12.80 10.85
C THR A 108 -1.53 -12.94 12.31
N ILE A 109 -0.81 -12.28 13.23
CA ILE A 109 -1.18 -12.25 14.65
C ILE A 109 -1.63 -10.83 15.01
N ILE A 110 -2.79 -10.70 15.63
CA ILE A 110 -3.32 -9.41 16.10
C ILE A 110 -3.45 -9.47 17.61
N GLY A 111 -2.91 -8.47 18.33
CA GLY A 111 -3.15 -8.32 19.77
C GLY A 111 -4.39 -7.47 19.99
N ALA A 112 -5.13 -7.75 21.04
CA ALA A 112 -6.33 -7.00 21.39
C ALA A 112 -6.63 -7.12 22.90
N LYS A 113 -7.59 -6.34 23.39
CA LYS A 113 -8.09 -6.40 24.75
C LYS A 113 -9.58 -6.73 24.75
N VAL A 114 -10.02 -7.63 25.63
CA VAL A 114 -11.43 -8.04 25.68
C VAL A 114 -12.29 -6.90 26.23
N ILE A 115 -13.32 -6.51 25.46
CA ILE A 115 -14.34 -5.53 25.88
C ILE A 115 -15.49 -6.27 26.56
N VAL A 116 -16.05 -7.29 25.90
CA VAL A 116 -17.18 -8.07 26.40
C VAL A 116 -17.20 -9.45 25.73
N THR A 117 -17.79 -10.42 26.42
CA THR A 117 -18.03 -11.77 25.91
C THR A 117 -19.46 -12.19 26.19
N TYR A 118 -20.09 -12.87 25.24
CA TYR A 118 -21.46 -13.34 25.40
C TYR A 118 -21.72 -14.58 24.52
N ASN A 119 -22.69 -15.40 24.91
CA ASN A 119 -23.13 -16.54 24.11
C ASN A 119 -24.34 -16.14 23.27
N ILE A 120 -24.38 -16.59 22.02
CA ILE A 120 -25.58 -16.56 21.17
C ILE A 120 -25.79 -17.94 20.55
N ASP A 121 -27.01 -18.21 20.12
CA ASP A 121 -27.27 -19.32 19.22
C ASP A 121 -27.10 -18.83 17.77
N ASP A 122 -26.39 -19.60 16.95
CA ASP A 122 -26.28 -19.31 15.52
C ASP A 122 -27.60 -19.60 14.77
N ASN A 123 -27.63 -19.32 13.47
CA ASN A 123 -28.81 -19.57 12.63
C ASN A 123 -29.24 -21.05 12.59
N ASN A 124 -28.38 -21.98 13.01
CA ASN A 124 -28.65 -23.41 13.08
C ASN A 124 -29.01 -23.88 14.51
N GLY A 125 -29.04 -22.98 15.49
CA GLY A 125 -29.28 -23.28 16.90
C GLY A 125 -28.06 -23.84 17.64
N GLU A 126 -26.87 -23.76 17.05
CA GLU A 126 -25.61 -24.15 17.69
C GLU A 126 -25.08 -22.99 18.53
N LYS A 127 -24.56 -23.30 19.71
CA LYS A 127 -24.01 -22.27 20.61
C LYS A 127 -22.71 -21.70 20.07
N VAL A 128 -22.59 -20.38 20.09
CA VAL A 128 -21.42 -19.62 19.68
C VAL A 128 -21.02 -18.63 20.76
N PHE A 129 -19.74 -18.65 21.12
CA PHE A 129 -19.16 -17.73 22.09
C PHE A 129 -18.57 -16.53 21.35
N ASN A 130 -19.22 -15.37 21.45
CA ASN A 130 -18.77 -14.11 20.85
C ASN A 130 -17.88 -13.33 21.80
N ILE A 131 -16.89 -12.66 21.22
CA ILE A 131 -15.89 -11.88 21.92
C ILE A 131 -15.73 -10.58 21.15
N ASP A 132 -16.09 -9.47 21.79
CA ASP A 132 -15.80 -8.14 21.31
C ASP A 132 -14.47 -7.68 21.87
N LEU A 133 -13.61 -7.22 20.97
CA LEU A 133 -12.24 -6.86 21.25
C LEU A 133 -12.00 -5.40 20.89
N GLU A 134 -11.12 -4.78 21.66
CA GLU A 134 -10.59 -3.45 21.41
C GLU A 134 -9.22 -3.59 20.75
N VAL A 135 -9.05 -2.89 19.63
CA VAL A 135 -7.76 -2.74 18.93
C VAL A 135 -7.47 -1.26 18.71
N ILE A 136 -6.19 -0.94 18.47
CA ILE A 136 -5.78 0.43 18.14
C ILE A 136 -5.58 0.54 16.63
N ASN A 137 -6.30 1.49 16.03
CA ASN A 137 -6.23 1.82 14.62
C ASN A 137 -5.96 3.33 14.45
N SER A 138 -5.98 3.83 13.21
CA SER A 138 -5.80 5.24 12.89
C SER A 138 -6.79 5.67 11.80
N ASP A 139 -7.28 6.90 11.88
CA ASP A 139 -8.04 7.53 10.81
C ASP A 139 -7.15 8.29 9.80
N GLY A 140 -5.84 8.30 10.03
CA GLY A 140 -4.83 9.04 9.27
C GLY A 140 -4.44 10.38 9.89
N TYR A 141 -5.23 10.89 10.83
CA TYR A 141 -4.99 12.14 11.55
C TYR A 141 -4.79 11.92 13.05
N SER A 142 -5.45 10.91 13.60
CA SER A 142 -5.47 10.55 15.02
C SER A 142 -5.54 9.04 15.20
N PHE A 143 -5.07 8.56 16.35
CA PHE A 143 -5.29 7.17 16.74
C PHE A 143 -6.70 7.00 17.29
N ILE A 144 -7.26 5.81 17.08
CA ILE A 144 -8.63 5.49 17.46
C ILE A 144 -8.68 4.10 18.10
N TYR A 145 -9.58 3.94 19.06
CA TYR A 145 -10.03 2.62 19.50
C TYR A 145 -11.07 2.10 18.53
N ASP A 146 -10.79 0.96 17.94
CA ASP A 146 -11.64 0.29 16.96
C ASP A 146 -12.10 -1.06 17.54
N LYS A 147 -13.28 -1.52 17.11
CA LYS A 147 -13.89 -2.75 17.61
C LYS A 147 -13.65 -3.88 16.64
N TYR A 148 -13.23 -5.03 17.17
CA TYR A 148 -13.07 -6.25 16.43
C TYR A 148 -13.87 -7.38 17.07
N CYS A 149 -14.85 -7.92 16.36
CA CYS A 149 -15.67 -9.02 16.85
C CYS A 149 -15.15 -10.34 16.30
N THR A 150 -15.01 -11.34 17.17
CA THR A 150 -14.69 -12.71 16.78
C THR A 150 -15.52 -13.70 17.58
N TYR A 151 -15.52 -14.95 17.16
CA TYR A 151 -16.32 -15.98 17.80
C TYR A 151 -15.64 -17.34 17.83
N ILE A 152 -16.07 -18.17 18.78
CA ILE A 152 -15.63 -19.56 18.93
C ILE A 152 -16.87 -20.46 18.86
N PHE A 153 -16.87 -21.38 17.89
CA PHE A 153 -17.91 -22.39 17.78
C PHE A 153 -17.86 -23.36 18.96
N SER A 154 -19.02 -23.84 19.40
CA SER A 154 -19.08 -24.86 20.43
C SER A 154 -18.40 -26.17 20.04
N TRP A 155 -17.89 -26.87 21.06
CA TRP A 155 -17.33 -28.22 20.93
C TRP A 155 -17.65 -29.03 22.18
N LYS A 156 -17.38 -30.34 22.13
CA LYS A 156 -17.55 -31.25 23.28
C LYS A 156 -16.21 -31.68 23.87
N GLY A 157 -16.10 -31.63 25.20
CA GLY A 157 -14.92 -32.09 25.95
C GLY A 157 -13.78 -31.07 26.02
N LEU A 158 -12.57 -31.55 26.32
CA LEU A 158 -11.40 -30.70 26.53
C LEU A 158 -10.71 -30.30 25.21
N CYS A 159 -10.51 -28.99 25.03
CA CYS A 159 -9.71 -28.42 23.96
C CYS A 159 -8.39 -27.86 24.52
N LYS A 160 -7.31 -27.91 23.73
CA LYS A 160 -6.05 -27.23 24.09
C LYS A 160 -6.19 -25.73 23.84
N ILE A 161 -5.85 -24.90 24.82
CA ILE A 161 -5.96 -23.43 24.73
C ILE A 161 -5.19 -22.89 23.52
N ASN A 162 -4.00 -23.44 23.22
CA ASN A 162 -3.18 -22.98 22.10
C ASN A 162 -3.72 -23.29 20.69
N LYS A 163 -4.78 -24.12 20.60
CA LYS A 163 -5.52 -24.43 19.36
C LYS A 163 -6.73 -23.52 19.14
N LEU A 164 -7.10 -22.71 20.13
CA LEU A 164 -8.17 -21.74 19.97
C LEU A 164 -7.75 -20.66 18.94
N PRO A 165 -8.71 -20.08 18.21
CA PRO A 165 -8.44 -18.99 17.28
C PRO A 165 -7.96 -17.71 17.99
N ILE A 166 -8.36 -17.56 19.25
CA ILE A 166 -7.99 -16.48 20.16
C ILE A 166 -7.43 -17.07 21.45
N ILE A 167 -6.33 -16.50 21.94
CA ILE A 167 -5.54 -17.06 23.04
C ILE A 167 -5.19 -15.92 24.01
N PRO A 168 -5.27 -16.11 25.34
CA PRO A 168 -4.78 -15.13 26.31
C PRO A 168 -3.30 -14.81 26.08
N LEU A 169 -2.96 -13.54 26.20
CA LEU A 169 -1.64 -13.01 25.98
C LEU A 169 -1.05 -12.51 27.30
N SER A 170 0.01 -13.14 27.79
CA SER A 170 0.77 -12.60 28.92
C SER A 170 1.76 -11.54 28.45
N LYS A 171 2.10 -10.57 29.32
CA LYS A 171 3.19 -9.61 29.06
C LYS A 171 4.56 -10.31 29.00
N GLU A 172 4.71 -11.49 29.61
CA GLU A 172 5.96 -12.28 29.53
C GLU A 172 6.10 -13.05 28.20
N ASP A 173 5.03 -13.16 27.40
CA ASP A 173 5.09 -13.90 26.15
C ASP A 173 5.95 -13.20 25.10
N ASN A 174 6.76 -13.99 24.38
CA ASN A 174 7.54 -13.46 23.25
C ASN A 174 6.63 -12.85 22.15
N ILE A 175 5.40 -13.33 22.03
CA ILE A 175 4.40 -12.75 21.11
C ILE A 175 4.07 -11.32 21.50
N TYR A 176 3.93 -11.01 22.80
CA TYR A 176 3.64 -9.66 23.28
C TYR A 176 4.73 -8.68 22.83
N ASN A 177 6.01 -9.05 23.03
CA ASN A 177 7.15 -8.23 22.61
C ASN A 177 7.18 -7.97 21.09
N LYS A 178 6.81 -8.97 20.27
CA LYS A 178 6.70 -8.81 18.82
C LYS A 178 5.58 -7.82 18.45
N LEU A 179 4.41 -7.96 19.08
CA LEU A 179 3.27 -7.07 18.86
C LEU A 179 3.59 -5.64 19.27
N VAL A 180 4.26 -5.44 20.42
CA VAL A 180 4.74 -4.12 20.86
C VAL A 180 5.72 -3.52 19.85
N ALA A 181 6.69 -4.30 19.34
CA ALA A 181 7.63 -3.82 18.33
C ALA A 181 6.93 -3.39 17.03
N ARG A 182 5.89 -4.13 16.61
CA ARG A 182 5.03 -3.72 15.50
C ARG A 182 4.24 -2.44 15.83
N GLY A 183 3.68 -2.33 17.03
CA GLY A 183 2.97 -1.14 17.49
C GLY A 183 3.82 0.12 17.44
N LYS A 184 5.11 0.03 17.80
CA LYS A 184 6.07 1.15 17.64
C LYS A 184 6.21 1.59 16.18
N LYS A 185 6.26 0.65 15.23
CA LYS A 185 6.25 0.97 13.79
C LYS A 185 4.91 1.54 13.34
N PHE A 186 3.80 0.99 13.84
CA PHE A 186 2.45 1.47 13.51
C PHE A 186 2.28 2.94 13.87
N ILE A 187 2.57 3.32 15.11
CA ILE A 187 2.43 4.70 15.58
C ILE A 187 3.29 5.65 14.74
N LYS A 188 4.50 5.23 14.37
CA LYS A 188 5.40 6.05 13.55
C LYS A 188 4.81 6.36 12.16
N TYR A 189 4.05 5.44 11.56
CA TYR A 189 3.66 5.52 10.14
C TYR A 189 2.16 5.63 9.88
N ALA A 190 1.31 5.49 10.90
CA ALA A 190 -0.14 5.46 10.73
C ALA A 190 -0.80 6.86 10.68
N ILE A 191 -0.08 7.92 11.05
CA ILE A 191 -0.57 9.30 10.95
C ILE A 191 0.25 10.05 9.91
N GLY A 192 -0.42 10.82 9.05
CA GLY A 192 0.19 11.50 7.91
C GLY A 192 0.50 10.55 6.76
N HIS A 193 1.41 10.98 5.88
CA HIS A 193 1.86 10.20 4.72
C HIS A 193 3.35 9.89 4.82
N HIS A 194 3.74 8.65 4.52
CA HIS A 194 5.11 8.17 4.67
C HIS A 194 5.57 7.41 3.43
N PHE A 195 6.62 7.92 2.78
CA PHE A 195 7.25 7.27 1.64
C PHE A 195 8.26 6.21 2.10
N LEU A 196 7.92 4.94 1.89
CA LEU A 196 8.60 3.81 2.50
C LEU A 196 8.93 2.72 1.48
N GLN A 197 9.74 1.77 1.91
CA GLN A 197 10.00 0.53 1.19
C GLN A 197 9.40 -0.66 1.94
N HIS A 198 8.73 -1.54 1.21
CA HIS A 198 8.22 -2.79 1.76
C HIS A 198 8.99 -3.98 1.17
N SER A 199 9.51 -4.81 2.08
CA SER A 199 10.46 -5.88 1.74
C SER A 199 9.81 -7.27 1.63
N HIS A 200 8.48 -7.41 1.76
CA HIS A 200 7.82 -8.71 1.92
C HIS A 200 6.83 -9.12 0.82
N SER A 201 6.43 -10.39 0.89
CA SER A 201 6.12 -11.40 -0.14
C SER A 201 4.83 -11.26 -0.94
N CYS A 202 4.02 -10.22 -0.76
CA CYS A 202 2.89 -10.04 -1.66
C CYS A 202 3.40 -9.48 -2.99
N LYS A 203 3.00 -10.11 -4.11
CA LYS A 203 3.41 -9.72 -5.47
C LYS A 203 3.22 -8.21 -5.73
N TYR A 204 2.22 -7.63 -5.06
CA TYR A 204 1.75 -6.26 -5.24
C TYR A 204 2.38 -5.21 -4.30
N SER A 205 3.01 -5.64 -3.20
CA SER A 205 3.57 -4.74 -2.18
C SER A 205 5.09 -4.56 -2.27
N LYS A 206 5.79 -5.37 -3.08
CA LYS A 206 7.25 -5.27 -3.20
C LYS A 206 7.64 -3.97 -3.92
N GLY A 207 8.41 -3.12 -3.24
CA GLY A 207 8.97 -1.90 -3.83
C GLY A 207 8.74 -0.65 -2.97
N ARG A 208 8.69 0.50 -3.65
CA ARG A 208 8.40 1.80 -3.04
C ARG A 208 6.91 2.02 -2.93
N ILE A 209 6.48 2.48 -1.77
CA ILE A 209 5.08 2.61 -1.39
C ILE A 209 4.85 3.93 -0.65
N MET A 210 3.62 4.43 -0.68
CA MET A 210 3.17 5.53 0.17
C MET A 210 2.15 5.00 1.18
N VAL A 211 2.47 5.01 2.47
CA VAL A 211 1.49 4.75 3.52
C VAL A 211 0.71 6.04 3.77
N ASP A 212 -0.60 6.03 3.55
CA ASP A 212 -1.47 7.20 3.76
C ASP A 212 -2.93 6.75 3.94
N ILE A 213 -3.38 6.71 5.19
CA ILE A 213 -4.73 6.26 5.55
C ILE A 213 -5.78 7.31 5.17
N SER A 214 -5.42 8.59 5.30
CA SER A 214 -6.35 9.70 5.12
C SER A 214 -6.82 9.79 3.66
N ASN A 215 -5.88 9.72 2.70
CA ASN A 215 -6.21 9.71 1.29
C ASN A 215 -6.76 8.36 0.82
N TYR A 216 -6.32 7.23 1.39
CA TYR A 216 -6.96 5.95 1.09
C TYR A 216 -8.48 6.01 1.32
N LYS A 217 -8.91 6.52 2.48
CA LYS A 217 -10.35 6.69 2.78
C LYS A 217 -11.02 7.63 1.77
N LYS A 218 -10.39 8.77 1.45
CA LYS A 218 -10.97 9.76 0.54
C LYS A 218 -11.13 9.25 -0.90
N TYR A 219 -10.15 8.52 -1.43
CA TYR A 219 -10.14 8.10 -2.83
C TYR A 219 -10.83 6.75 -3.04
N ILE A 220 -10.59 5.76 -2.18
CA ILE A 220 -11.17 4.42 -2.37
C ILE A 220 -12.62 4.34 -1.87
N LEU A 221 -12.96 4.99 -0.74
CA LEU A 221 -14.36 4.94 -0.27
C LEU A 221 -15.27 5.80 -1.14
N ALA A 222 -14.76 6.89 -1.74
CA ALA A 222 -15.55 7.68 -2.69
C ALA A 222 -15.94 6.89 -3.94
N ASP A 223 -15.05 6.05 -4.47
CA ASP A 223 -15.33 5.22 -5.64
C ASP A 223 -16.24 4.00 -5.31
N ILE A 224 -16.17 3.47 -4.08
CA ILE A 224 -17.03 2.35 -3.64
C ILE A 224 -18.47 2.79 -3.35
N PHE A 225 -18.66 4.03 -2.90
CA PHE A 225 -19.97 4.58 -2.50
C PHE A 225 -20.51 5.60 -3.51
N GLU A 226 -20.36 5.34 -4.82
CA GLU A 226 -20.98 6.17 -5.89
C GLU A 226 -22.52 6.18 -5.86
N ASP A 227 -23.17 5.31 -5.08
CA ASP A 227 -24.61 5.30 -4.87
C ASP A 227 -24.97 5.62 -3.40
N ASN A 228 -25.71 6.71 -3.22
CA ASN A 228 -26.40 7.14 -2.01
C ASN A 228 -26.62 6.04 -0.95
N TYR A 229 -25.77 6.01 0.06
CA TYR A 229 -26.13 5.76 1.45
C TYR A 229 -25.06 6.42 2.31
N ASP A 230 -25.47 7.49 3.00
CA ASP A 230 -25.04 7.84 4.35
C ASP A 230 -23.68 7.25 4.81
N PHE A 231 -22.70 8.14 4.93
CA PHE A 231 -21.33 7.96 5.43
C PHE A 231 -21.25 7.50 6.92
N TYR A 232 -22.30 6.84 7.42
CA TYR A 232 -22.59 6.58 8.83
C TYR A 232 -21.94 5.32 9.42
N TYR A 233 -21.15 4.55 8.66
CA TYR A 233 -20.48 3.35 9.19
C TYR A 233 -19.08 3.59 9.77
N LEU A 234 -18.61 4.85 9.87
CA LEU A 234 -17.26 5.18 10.32
C LEU A 234 -17.23 6.26 11.43
N GLU A 235 -18.22 6.31 12.32
CA GLU A 235 -18.20 7.25 13.47
C GLU A 235 -18.33 6.58 14.85
N ASP A 236 -18.38 5.25 14.94
CA ASP A 236 -18.48 4.53 16.23
C ASP A 236 -17.11 4.21 16.88
N TYR A 237 -16.04 4.90 16.48
CA TYR A 237 -14.73 4.77 17.12
C TYR A 237 -14.44 5.93 18.08
N ILE A 238 -13.70 5.62 19.14
CA ILE A 238 -13.33 6.59 20.16
C ILE A 238 -11.93 7.11 19.81
N LYS A 239 -11.80 8.42 19.60
CA LYS A 239 -10.49 9.04 19.40
C LYS A 239 -9.65 8.93 20.66
N ILE A 240 -8.36 8.67 20.48
CA ILE A 240 -7.38 8.69 21.56
C ILE A 240 -6.89 10.13 21.67
N ASP A 241 -7.24 10.79 22.77
CA ASP A 241 -6.90 12.21 22.99
C ASP A 241 -5.40 12.43 23.26
N ASP A 242 -4.75 11.44 23.88
CA ASP A 242 -3.31 11.42 24.15
C ASP A 242 -2.57 10.51 23.14
N ASP A 243 -1.23 10.49 23.21
CA ASP A 243 -0.45 9.47 22.52
C ASP A 243 -0.78 8.05 23.02
N VAL A 244 -0.69 7.07 22.13
CA VAL A 244 -0.89 5.66 22.46
C VAL A 244 0.14 5.22 23.51
N LYS A 245 -0.35 4.71 24.64
CA LYS A 245 0.49 4.27 25.77
C LYS A 245 1.36 3.07 25.41
N GLU A 246 2.55 2.98 26.01
CA GLU A 246 3.50 1.89 25.71
C GLU A 246 2.91 0.50 26.01
N GLU A 247 2.09 0.38 27.05
CA GLU A 247 1.42 -0.86 27.44
C GLU A 247 0.30 -1.31 26.49
N GLU A 248 -0.13 -0.43 25.59
CA GLU A 248 -1.23 -0.62 24.63
C GLU A 248 -0.74 -0.88 23.20
N LEU A 249 0.57 -0.73 22.95
CA LEU A 249 1.19 -0.94 21.64
C LEU A 249 0.94 -2.31 21.02
N PHE A 250 0.74 -3.33 21.85
CA PHE A 250 0.45 -4.68 21.37
C PHE A 250 -0.91 -4.78 20.65
N MET A 251 -1.81 -3.81 20.89
CA MET A 251 -3.16 -3.76 20.31
C MET A 251 -3.20 -3.09 18.93
N CYS A 252 -2.09 -2.50 18.46
CA CYS A 252 -2.06 -1.84 17.17
C CYS A 252 -2.30 -2.84 16.02
N VAL A 253 -3.14 -2.47 15.06
CA VAL A 253 -3.45 -3.31 13.89
C VAL A 253 -2.19 -3.71 13.10
N SER A 254 -2.28 -4.85 12.42
CA SER A 254 -1.14 -5.45 11.74
C SER A 254 -0.85 -4.89 10.36
N LYS A 255 -1.85 -4.27 9.72
CA LYS A 255 -1.80 -3.81 8.34
C LYS A 255 -2.20 -2.34 8.22
N LEU A 256 -1.57 -1.65 7.28
CA LEU A 256 -1.91 -0.27 6.91
C LEU A 256 -2.23 -0.21 5.40
N PRO A 257 -3.17 0.65 4.97
CA PRO A 257 -3.35 0.93 3.55
C PRO A 257 -2.14 1.71 3.01
N ALA A 258 -1.66 1.30 1.84
CA ALA A 258 -0.57 1.96 1.16
C ALA A 258 -0.73 1.90 -0.36
N TYR A 259 -0.31 2.96 -1.03
CA TYR A 259 -0.28 3.04 -2.48
C TYR A 259 1.03 2.46 -3.04
N SER A 260 0.91 1.56 -4.02
CA SER A 260 2.06 0.95 -4.69
C SER A 260 2.44 1.72 -5.95
N PHE A 261 3.61 2.36 -5.99
CA PHE A 261 4.06 3.11 -7.18
C PHE A 261 4.37 2.22 -8.39
N THR A 262 4.63 0.92 -8.13
CA THR A 262 4.89 -0.09 -9.17
C THR A 262 3.59 -0.57 -9.80
N TRP A 263 2.57 -0.85 -8.98
CA TRP A 263 1.31 -1.46 -9.42
C TRP A 263 0.20 -0.43 -9.65
N LYS A 264 0.42 0.81 -9.24
CA LYS A 264 -0.48 1.95 -9.41
C LYS A 264 -1.81 1.78 -8.69
N ASP A 265 -1.80 1.11 -7.54
CA ASP A 265 -3.02 0.76 -6.82
C ASP A 265 -2.79 0.60 -5.31
N TRP A 266 -3.86 0.75 -4.53
CA TRP A 266 -3.89 0.70 -3.07
C TRP A 266 -3.98 -0.73 -2.55
N HIS A 267 -3.19 -1.03 -1.51
CA HIS A 267 -3.16 -2.35 -0.89
C HIS A 267 -2.98 -2.25 0.62
N PHE A 268 -3.54 -3.21 1.37
CA PHE A 268 -3.21 -3.39 2.78
C PHE A 268 -1.88 -4.13 2.91
N ILE A 269 -0.91 -3.51 3.57
CA ILE A 269 0.44 -4.02 3.73
C ILE A 269 0.80 -4.25 5.20
N ASP A 270 1.58 -5.29 5.47
CA ASP A 270 2.01 -5.62 6.83
C ASP A 270 3.00 -4.59 7.37
N VAL A 271 2.68 -4.01 8.53
CA VAL A 271 3.47 -2.98 9.22
C VAL A 271 4.86 -3.49 9.61
N GLU A 272 4.97 -4.79 9.92
CA GLU A 272 6.23 -5.42 10.33
C GLU A 272 7.34 -5.27 9.29
N HIS A 273 6.97 -5.22 8.01
CA HIS A 273 7.89 -5.19 6.87
C HIS A 273 8.07 -3.80 6.25
N LEU A 274 7.57 -2.75 6.92
CA LEU A 274 7.86 -1.36 6.58
C LEU A 274 9.30 -1.00 6.97
N ASN A 275 10.04 -0.45 6.03
CA ASN A 275 11.40 0.05 6.20
C ASN A 275 11.55 1.42 5.53
N GLU A 276 12.47 2.23 6.04
CA GLU A 276 12.87 3.47 5.38
C GLU A 276 13.60 3.16 4.07
N ILE A 277 13.41 4.03 3.07
CA ILE A 277 14.03 3.88 1.76
C ILE A 277 15.51 4.23 1.85
N THR A 278 16.36 3.38 1.27
CA THR A 278 17.78 3.70 1.07
C THR A 278 17.95 4.38 -0.30
N PHE A 279 18.06 5.71 -0.31
CA PHE A 279 18.20 6.50 -1.55
C PHE A 279 19.64 6.55 -2.07
N ASP A 280 19.82 6.57 -3.41
CA ASP A 280 21.13 6.81 -4.04
C ASP A 280 21.37 8.30 -4.28
N ASN A 281 21.89 9.00 -3.26
CA ASN A 281 22.21 10.44 -3.34
C ASN A 281 23.21 10.79 -4.44
N LYS A 282 23.99 9.83 -4.95
CA LYS A 282 24.99 10.05 -6.01
C LYS A 282 24.45 9.76 -7.41
N ALA A 283 23.20 9.29 -7.53
CA ALA A 283 22.60 8.93 -8.81
C ALA A 283 22.64 10.10 -9.82
N PHE A 284 22.27 11.31 -9.38
CA PHE A 284 22.25 12.50 -10.24
C PHE A 284 23.67 12.95 -10.66
N ASP A 285 24.65 12.77 -9.77
CA ASP A 285 26.03 13.17 -10.04
C ASP A 285 26.66 12.27 -11.13
N LYS A 286 26.27 10.98 -11.17
CA LYS A 286 26.69 10.00 -12.20
C LYS A 286 26.14 10.27 -13.59
N LEU A 287 25.10 11.11 -13.74
CA LEU A 287 24.54 11.45 -15.05
C LEU A 287 25.56 12.22 -15.89
N VAL A 288 25.70 11.82 -17.15
CA VAL A 288 26.52 12.57 -18.11
C VAL A 288 25.68 13.69 -18.72
N LEU A 289 25.53 14.76 -17.94
CA LEU A 289 24.83 15.99 -18.30
C LEU A 289 25.71 17.19 -17.96
N ASP A 290 25.60 18.25 -18.75
CA ASP A 290 26.32 19.49 -18.52
C ASP A 290 26.04 20.08 -17.11
N GLN A 291 27.09 20.62 -16.47
CA GLN A 291 27.02 21.09 -15.09
C GLN A 291 26.10 22.30 -14.91
N GLU A 292 26.01 23.18 -15.91
CA GLU A 292 25.09 24.32 -15.89
C GLU A 292 23.64 23.83 -15.88
N LYS A 293 23.31 22.88 -16.78
CA LYS A 293 21.98 22.24 -16.82
C LYS A 293 21.64 21.56 -15.50
N LYS A 294 22.58 20.81 -14.91
CA LYS A 294 22.39 20.17 -13.59
C LYS A 294 22.08 21.20 -12.51
N SER A 295 22.84 22.29 -12.46
CA SER A 295 22.65 23.35 -11.47
C SER A 295 21.30 24.06 -11.62
N ILE A 296 20.88 24.36 -12.86
CA ILE A 296 19.58 24.99 -13.14
C ILE A 296 18.44 24.11 -12.65
N ILE A 297 18.46 22.82 -13.02
CA ILE A 297 17.42 21.87 -12.62
C ILE A 297 17.32 21.78 -11.09
N GLU A 298 18.45 21.60 -10.41
CA GLU A 298 18.46 21.51 -8.94
C GLU A 298 17.93 22.76 -8.25
N ASN A 299 18.33 23.95 -8.72
CA ASN A 299 17.93 25.20 -8.08
C ASN A 299 16.43 25.44 -8.25
N ILE A 300 15.87 25.14 -9.41
CA ILE A 300 14.46 25.37 -9.70
C ILE A 300 13.58 24.41 -8.92
N ILE A 301 13.99 23.14 -8.85
CA ILE A 301 13.26 22.15 -8.05
C ILE A 301 13.29 22.51 -6.56
N LYS A 302 14.47 22.87 -6.02
CA LYS A 302 14.59 23.30 -4.62
C LYS A 302 13.76 24.55 -4.32
N PHE A 303 13.73 25.49 -5.26
CA PHE A 303 12.91 26.68 -5.13
C PHE A 303 11.42 26.35 -5.12
N GLU A 304 10.96 25.48 -6.01
CA GLU A 304 9.54 25.09 -6.10
C GLU A 304 9.05 24.43 -4.80
N TYR A 305 9.83 23.52 -4.23
CA TYR A 305 9.50 22.94 -2.93
C TYR A 305 9.63 23.91 -1.74
N SER A 306 10.29 25.06 -1.90
CA SER A 306 10.38 26.10 -0.87
C SER A 306 9.24 27.12 -0.91
N LYS A 307 8.51 27.23 -2.04
CA LYS A 307 7.39 28.17 -2.22
C LYS A 307 6.16 27.80 -1.42
N THR A 308 5.97 26.50 -1.14
CA THR A 308 4.78 25.96 -0.47
C THR A 308 4.53 26.55 0.93
N ASP A 309 5.53 27.18 1.54
CA ASP A 309 5.42 27.79 2.87
C ASP A 309 4.88 29.26 2.87
N ILE A 310 4.80 29.97 1.74
CA ILE A 310 4.63 31.44 1.77
C ILE A 310 3.44 31.97 0.97
N ILE A 311 3.06 31.39 -0.19
CA ILE A 311 1.96 31.94 -1.02
C ILE A 311 1.23 30.82 -1.77
N ASN A 312 -0.06 30.59 -1.45
CA ASN A 312 -0.96 29.78 -2.27
C ASN A 312 -1.44 30.58 -3.50
N SER A 313 -0.61 30.70 -4.54
CA SER A 313 -1.04 31.20 -5.86
C SER A 313 -1.44 30.04 -6.79
N LYS A 314 -2.57 30.22 -7.50
CA LYS A 314 -3.02 29.32 -8.57
C LYS A 314 -1.95 29.22 -9.68
N GLY A 315 -1.64 28.01 -10.15
CA GLY A 315 -0.86 27.78 -11.38
C GLY A 315 0.67 27.83 -11.22
N ASP A 316 1.22 27.60 -10.02
CA ASP A 316 2.66 27.69 -9.73
C ASP A 316 3.47 26.42 -10.08
N GLY A 317 2.85 25.39 -10.66
CA GLY A 317 3.55 24.15 -11.02
C GLY A 317 4.66 24.36 -12.06
N CYS A 318 5.74 23.58 -11.93
CA CYS A 318 6.89 23.66 -12.82
C CYS A 318 6.92 22.45 -13.78
N THR A 319 6.73 22.73 -15.07
CA THR A 319 6.76 21.72 -16.13
C THR A 319 8.11 21.72 -16.84
N PHE A 320 8.81 20.59 -16.77
CA PHE A 320 10.05 20.33 -17.51
C PHE A 320 9.74 19.47 -18.74
N LEU A 321 10.16 19.91 -19.93
CA LEU A 321 10.18 19.09 -21.13
C LEU A 321 11.60 18.56 -21.38
N LEU A 322 11.79 17.25 -21.37
CA LEU A 322 13.04 16.60 -21.75
C LEU A 322 12.86 15.98 -23.12
N HIS A 323 13.63 16.47 -24.10
CA HIS A 323 13.46 16.05 -25.49
C HIS A 323 14.79 15.68 -26.15
N GLY A 324 14.74 14.75 -27.10
CA GLY A 324 15.92 14.27 -27.82
C GLY A 324 15.80 12.81 -28.27
N PRO A 325 16.83 12.23 -28.89
CA PRO A 325 16.82 10.84 -29.36
C PRO A 325 16.51 9.81 -28.25
N PRO A 326 16.03 8.62 -28.58
CA PRO A 326 15.82 7.56 -27.59
C PRO A 326 17.15 7.07 -27.02
N GLY A 327 17.16 6.67 -25.74
CA GLY A 327 18.33 6.03 -25.11
C GLY A 327 19.42 6.98 -24.60
N VAL A 328 19.17 8.29 -24.56
CA VAL A 328 20.11 9.33 -24.08
C VAL A 328 19.94 9.71 -22.59
N GLY A 329 19.09 8.99 -21.86
CA GLY A 329 18.97 9.15 -20.39
C GLY A 329 17.90 10.13 -19.89
N LYS A 330 16.92 10.55 -20.72
CA LYS A 330 15.84 11.47 -20.31
C LYS A 330 15.08 11.00 -19.07
N THR A 331 14.51 9.78 -19.11
CA THR A 331 13.80 9.16 -17.98
C THR A 331 14.71 8.97 -16.77
N LEU A 332 15.94 8.50 -17.01
CA LEU A 332 16.96 8.28 -15.97
C LEU A 332 17.31 9.57 -15.22
N THR A 333 17.29 10.73 -15.89
CA THR A 333 17.50 12.02 -15.24
C THR A 333 16.45 12.27 -14.16
N VAL A 334 15.18 12.00 -14.45
CA VAL A 334 14.07 12.24 -13.52
C VAL A 334 14.12 11.28 -12.34
N GLU A 335 14.41 10.00 -12.61
CA GLU A 335 14.67 9.00 -11.57
C GLU A 335 15.81 9.44 -10.64
N ALA A 336 16.95 9.86 -11.18
CA ALA A 336 18.09 10.30 -10.39
C ALA A 336 17.82 11.58 -9.58
N ILE A 337 16.98 12.49 -10.09
CA ILE A 337 16.51 13.66 -9.35
C ILE A 337 15.65 13.22 -8.16
N SER A 338 14.70 12.31 -8.37
CA SER A 338 13.86 11.78 -7.28
C SER A 338 14.70 11.11 -6.18
N GLU A 339 15.76 10.37 -6.57
CA GLU A 339 16.71 9.77 -5.62
C GLU A 339 17.46 10.84 -4.82
N LYS A 340 17.92 11.91 -5.47
CA LYS A 340 18.71 12.95 -4.81
C LYS A 340 17.89 13.78 -3.82
N LEU A 341 16.61 13.98 -4.10
CA LEU A 341 15.73 14.82 -3.30
C LEU A 341 14.85 14.04 -2.31
N HIS A 342 14.92 12.71 -2.32
CA HIS A 342 14.11 11.81 -1.47
C HIS A 342 12.60 11.94 -1.68
N HIS A 343 12.18 12.45 -2.84
CA HIS A 343 10.76 12.56 -3.19
C HIS A 343 10.27 11.32 -3.94
N PRO A 344 8.99 10.93 -3.76
CA PRO A 344 8.39 9.89 -4.57
C PRO A 344 8.39 10.24 -6.05
N LEU A 345 8.57 9.24 -6.92
CA LEU A 345 8.41 9.39 -8.37
C LEU A 345 7.13 8.69 -8.81
N TYR A 346 6.14 9.48 -9.23
CA TYR A 346 4.94 8.96 -9.88
C TYR A 346 5.14 8.98 -11.40
N SER A 347 5.61 7.85 -11.95
CA SER A 347 5.66 7.65 -13.40
C SER A 347 4.28 7.24 -13.93
N ILE A 348 3.67 8.04 -14.78
CA ILE A 348 2.39 7.77 -15.42
C ILE A 348 2.61 6.95 -16.69
N SER A 349 1.94 5.82 -16.81
CA SER A 349 1.89 5.05 -18.04
C SER A 349 0.71 5.46 -18.93
N THR A 350 0.83 5.29 -20.25
CA THR A 350 -0.25 5.61 -21.20
C THR A 350 -1.55 4.83 -20.94
N GLY A 351 -1.46 3.65 -20.31
CA GLY A 351 -2.63 2.85 -19.92
C GLY A 351 -3.44 3.44 -18.77
N GLU A 352 -2.82 4.19 -17.85
CA GLU A 352 -3.50 4.81 -16.70
C GLU A 352 -4.41 5.99 -17.10
N LEU A 353 -4.14 6.59 -18.26
CA LEU A 353 -4.79 7.82 -18.71
C LEU A 353 -6.15 7.60 -19.39
N GLY A 354 -6.52 6.35 -19.65
CA GLY A 354 -7.78 6.01 -20.31
C GLY A 354 -7.81 6.38 -21.80
N THR A 355 -8.92 6.05 -22.47
CA THR A 355 -9.07 6.21 -23.93
C THR A 355 -10.04 7.32 -24.34
N ASN A 356 -10.69 7.98 -23.37
CA ASN A 356 -11.61 9.08 -23.61
C ASN A 356 -11.32 10.28 -22.69
N ALA A 357 -11.87 11.44 -23.05
CA ALA A 357 -11.57 12.71 -22.37
C ALA A 357 -12.03 12.76 -20.91
N LYS A 358 -13.12 12.07 -20.56
CA LYS A 358 -13.64 12.07 -19.19
C LYS A 358 -12.74 11.24 -18.27
N ASP A 359 -12.35 10.05 -18.72
CA ASP A 359 -11.47 9.15 -17.96
C ASP A 359 -10.09 9.78 -17.80
N LEU A 360 -9.54 10.37 -18.88
CA LEU A 360 -8.30 11.15 -18.83
C LEU A 360 -8.38 12.26 -17.79
N GLU A 361 -9.48 13.02 -17.80
CA GLU A 361 -9.65 14.14 -16.88
C GLU A 361 -9.70 13.68 -15.42
N ASN A 362 -10.50 12.66 -15.12
CA ASN A 362 -10.63 12.13 -13.77
C ASN A 362 -9.32 11.53 -13.27
N ASN A 363 -8.67 10.69 -14.09
CA ASN A 363 -7.45 9.99 -13.69
C ASN A 363 -6.29 10.98 -13.50
N LEU A 364 -6.07 11.93 -14.41
CA LEU A 364 -5.01 12.92 -14.24
C LEU A 364 -5.25 13.86 -13.07
N ARG A 365 -6.49 14.31 -12.85
CA ARG A 365 -6.81 15.13 -11.67
C ARG A 365 -6.50 14.36 -10.38
N ASN A 366 -6.87 13.09 -10.31
CA ASN A 366 -6.59 12.25 -9.15
C ASN A 366 -5.09 12.07 -8.93
N ILE A 367 -4.34 11.76 -9.99
CA ILE A 367 -2.88 11.59 -9.94
C ILE A 367 -2.20 12.90 -9.51
N PHE A 368 -2.57 14.04 -10.10
CA PHE A 368 -1.97 15.34 -9.76
C PHE A 368 -2.25 15.72 -8.30
N ASN A 369 -3.46 15.46 -7.81
CA ASN A 369 -3.81 15.73 -6.42
C ASN A 369 -3.04 14.83 -5.44
N LEU A 370 -2.93 13.52 -5.73
CA LEU A 370 -2.15 12.60 -4.91
C LEU A 370 -0.66 12.97 -4.92
N ALA A 371 -0.11 13.26 -6.09
CA ALA A 371 1.28 13.67 -6.23
C ALA A 371 1.57 14.98 -5.50
N TYR A 372 0.68 15.97 -5.59
CA TYR A 372 0.80 17.22 -4.83
C TYR A 372 0.81 16.95 -3.32
N TYR A 373 -0.14 16.16 -2.81
CA TYR A 373 -0.23 15.86 -1.38
C TYR A 373 1.00 15.11 -0.86
N TRP A 374 1.57 14.22 -1.68
CA TRP A 374 2.77 13.45 -1.34
C TRP A 374 4.08 14.16 -1.66
N ASN A 375 4.03 15.40 -2.16
CA ASN A 375 5.18 16.11 -2.73
C ASN A 375 5.95 15.25 -3.77
N ALA A 376 5.24 14.42 -4.52
CA ALA A 376 5.82 13.52 -5.51
C ALA A 376 6.17 14.27 -6.81
N ILE A 377 7.27 13.86 -7.43
CA ILE A 377 7.63 14.25 -8.78
C ILE A 377 6.81 13.41 -9.75
N ILE A 378 6.18 14.05 -10.72
CA ILE A 378 5.42 13.36 -11.77
C ILE A 378 6.31 13.19 -12.99
N LEU A 379 6.32 11.99 -13.57
CA LEU A 379 6.94 11.71 -14.86
C LEU A 379 5.87 11.21 -15.83
N ILE A 380 5.74 11.88 -16.96
CA ILE A 380 4.94 11.42 -18.09
C ILE A 380 5.91 11.10 -19.24
N ASP A 381 6.12 9.80 -19.46
CA ASP A 381 7.05 9.30 -20.48
C ASP A 381 6.36 9.25 -21.86
N GLU A 382 7.14 9.49 -22.92
CA GLU A 382 6.71 9.42 -24.33
C GLU A 382 5.40 10.20 -24.63
N VAL A 383 5.34 11.46 -24.18
CA VAL A 383 4.12 12.28 -24.35
C VAL A 383 3.74 12.50 -25.80
N ASP A 384 4.69 12.34 -26.74
CA ASP A 384 4.46 12.42 -28.17
C ASP A 384 3.39 11.46 -28.70
N ILE A 385 3.05 10.39 -27.97
CA ILE A 385 1.91 9.52 -28.29
C ILE A 385 0.58 10.29 -28.28
N PHE A 386 0.45 11.31 -27.44
CA PHE A 386 -0.73 12.17 -27.40
C PHE A 386 -0.72 13.22 -28.51
N PHE A 387 0.47 13.64 -28.96
CA PHE A 387 0.67 14.75 -29.89
C PHE A 387 0.97 14.31 -31.33
N GLU A 388 0.90 13.02 -31.66
CA GLU A 388 1.06 12.55 -33.05
C GLU A 388 0.06 13.31 -33.96
N CYS A 389 0.64 14.01 -34.94
CA CYS A 389 0.12 15.15 -35.69
C CYS A 389 -1.42 15.20 -35.80
N GLN A 390 -1.98 16.37 -35.45
CA GLN A 390 -3.37 16.78 -35.69
C GLN A 390 -3.91 16.26 -37.02
N ASN A 391 -4.44 15.04 -37.03
CA ASN A 391 -5.24 14.57 -38.14
C ASN A 391 -6.58 15.27 -37.98
N VAL A 392 -6.91 16.14 -38.92
CA VAL A 392 -8.15 16.95 -38.96
C VAL A 392 -9.41 16.07 -38.82
N HIS A 393 -9.29 14.76 -39.01
CA HIS A 393 -10.36 13.78 -38.94
C HIS A 393 -10.51 13.06 -37.58
N GLU A 394 -9.62 13.27 -36.61
CA GLU A 394 -9.67 12.59 -35.30
C GLU A 394 -10.04 13.55 -34.15
N VAL A 395 -11.31 13.94 -34.11
CA VAL A 395 -11.89 14.83 -33.09
C VAL A 395 -11.61 14.35 -31.66
N ASN A 396 -11.61 13.03 -31.43
CA ASN A 396 -11.39 12.46 -30.11
C ASN A 396 -9.95 12.70 -29.59
N ARG A 397 -8.93 12.58 -30.45
CA ARG A 397 -7.53 12.82 -30.04
C ARG A 397 -7.27 14.29 -29.74
N ASN A 398 -7.79 15.19 -30.57
CA ASN A 398 -7.67 16.63 -30.33
C ASN A 398 -8.32 17.03 -28.99
N THR A 399 -9.45 16.40 -28.65
CA THR A 399 -10.12 16.62 -27.35
C THR A 399 -9.24 16.14 -26.18
N LEU A 400 -8.58 14.98 -26.29
CA LEU A 400 -7.65 14.50 -25.26
C LEU A 400 -6.49 15.46 -25.04
N VAL A 401 -5.89 15.96 -26.13
CA VAL A 401 -4.79 16.93 -26.06
C VAL A 401 -5.23 18.23 -25.37
N CYS A 402 -6.39 18.77 -25.73
CA CYS A 402 -6.92 19.98 -25.09
C CYS A 402 -7.15 19.78 -23.59
N VAL A 403 -7.72 18.64 -23.19
CA VAL A 403 -7.94 18.31 -21.77
C VAL A 403 -6.61 18.16 -21.04
N PHE A 404 -5.65 17.45 -21.62
CA PHE A 404 -4.32 17.25 -21.07
C PHE A 404 -3.60 18.58 -20.81
N LEU A 405 -3.54 19.45 -21.82
CA LEU A 405 -2.90 20.77 -21.71
C LEU A 405 -3.56 21.64 -20.66
N ARG A 406 -4.89 21.69 -20.64
CA ARG A 406 -5.65 22.40 -19.61
C ARG A 406 -5.28 21.88 -18.21
N LEU A 407 -5.19 20.58 -18.00
CA LEU A 407 -4.81 20.03 -16.70
C LEU A 407 -3.37 20.33 -16.33
N LEU A 408 -2.45 20.35 -17.30
CA LEU A 408 -1.08 20.82 -17.09
C LEU A 408 -1.03 22.30 -16.70
N GLU A 409 -1.98 23.16 -17.07
CA GLU A 409 -1.98 24.55 -16.58
C GLU A 409 -2.31 24.66 -15.09
N TYR A 410 -3.19 23.79 -14.59
CA TYR A 410 -3.68 23.86 -13.20
C TYR A 410 -2.92 22.95 -12.24
N HIS A 411 -1.91 22.22 -12.71
CA HIS A 411 -1.12 21.35 -11.86
C HIS A 411 -0.33 22.16 -10.81
N GLN A 412 -0.07 21.51 -9.68
CA GLN A 412 0.77 22.02 -8.61
C GLN A 412 1.91 21.03 -8.39
N GLY A 413 3.11 21.53 -8.10
CA GLY A 413 4.31 20.71 -7.95
C GLY A 413 5.10 20.58 -9.25
N ILE A 414 5.79 19.45 -9.45
CA ILE A 414 6.80 19.29 -10.49
C ILE A 414 6.41 18.16 -11.44
N VAL A 415 6.30 18.51 -12.72
CA VAL A 415 5.98 17.56 -13.81
C VAL A 415 7.14 17.50 -14.79
N PHE A 416 7.63 16.30 -15.04
CA PHE A 416 8.55 16.00 -16.13
C PHE A 416 7.80 15.33 -17.27
N LEU A 417 7.86 15.95 -18.45
CA LEU A 417 7.41 15.37 -19.70
C LEU A 417 8.64 14.92 -20.47
N THR A 418 8.61 13.72 -21.04
CA THR A 418 9.67 13.30 -21.96
C THR A 418 9.12 12.98 -23.34
N THR A 419 9.92 13.23 -24.37
CA THR A 419 9.53 13.02 -25.76
C THR A 419 10.74 12.63 -26.62
N ASN A 420 10.49 11.74 -27.59
CA ASN A 420 11.46 11.41 -28.62
C ASN A 420 11.30 12.28 -29.89
N ARG A 421 10.19 13.04 -29.99
CA ARG A 421 9.80 13.79 -31.19
C ARG A 421 9.49 15.24 -30.86
N VAL A 422 10.45 16.13 -31.14
CA VAL A 422 10.33 17.57 -30.86
C VAL A 422 9.36 18.26 -31.84
N TYR A 423 9.21 17.73 -33.06
CA TYR A 423 8.45 18.37 -34.14
C TYR A 423 6.93 18.17 -34.06
N CYS A 424 6.44 17.41 -33.07
CA CYS A 424 5.01 17.09 -32.95
C CYS A 424 4.23 18.11 -32.09
N PHE A 425 4.90 19.06 -31.45
CA PHE A 425 4.26 20.05 -30.59
C PHE A 425 3.87 21.30 -31.38
N ASP A 426 2.67 21.81 -31.12
CA ASP A 426 2.23 23.10 -31.64
C ASP A 426 2.79 24.25 -30.78
N ASP A 427 2.62 25.49 -31.26
CA ASP A 427 3.05 26.68 -30.52
C ASP A 427 2.31 26.79 -29.16
N THR A 428 1.09 26.25 -29.08
CA THR A 428 0.27 26.23 -27.86
C THR A 428 0.94 25.43 -26.74
N PHE A 429 1.48 24.24 -27.06
CA PHE A 429 2.15 23.36 -26.10
C PHE A 429 3.32 24.06 -25.38
N GLN A 430 4.05 24.91 -26.09
CA GLN A 430 5.22 25.61 -25.55
C GLN A 430 4.85 26.55 -24.39
N PHE A 431 3.63 27.11 -24.37
CA PHE A 431 3.19 27.98 -23.28
C PHE A 431 2.98 27.26 -21.95
N HIS A 432 2.81 25.93 -21.97
CA HIS A 432 2.64 25.12 -20.76
C HIS A 432 3.96 24.56 -20.22
N ILE A 433 5.08 24.83 -20.90
CA ILE A 433 6.42 24.37 -20.53
C ILE A 433 7.17 25.50 -19.86
N SER A 434 7.61 25.27 -18.63
CA SER A 434 8.48 26.21 -17.93
C SER A 434 9.90 26.14 -18.49
N ILE A 435 10.41 24.92 -18.71
CA ILE A 435 11.79 24.68 -19.13
C ILE A 435 11.86 23.54 -20.13
N SER A 436 12.56 23.77 -21.23
CA SER A 436 12.87 22.73 -22.21
C SER A 436 14.35 22.36 -22.17
N LEU A 437 14.63 21.07 -22.01
CA LEU A 437 15.97 20.51 -21.93
C LEU A 437 16.23 19.59 -23.13
N GLU A 438 17.10 20.06 -24.02
CA GLU A 438 17.56 19.26 -25.17
C GLU A 438 18.64 18.26 -24.72
N TYR A 439 18.42 17.00 -25.09
CA TYR A 439 19.38 15.91 -24.99
C TYR A 439 19.90 15.55 -26.37
N LYS A 440 21.22 15.55 -26.51
CA LYS A 440 21.93 15.17 -27.73
C LYS A 440 22.52 13.78 -27.56
N GLU A 441 22.87 13.15 -28.68
CA GLU A 441 23.63 11.91 -28.62
C GLU A 441 24.99 12.15 -27.93
N PRO A 442 25.46 11.21 -27.10
CA PRO A 442 26.70 11.39 -26.36
C PRO A 442 27.88 11.47 -27.32
N ASP A 443 28.75 12.46 -27.14
CA ASP A 443 30.02 12.55 -27.87
C ASP A 443 31.02 11.49 -27.38
N ILE A 444 32.21 11.44 -28.00
CA ILE A 444 33.24 10.43 -27.65
C ILE A 444 33.58 10.50 -26.15
N LYS A 445 33.75 11.70 -25.61
CA LYS A 445 34.09 11.90 -24.18
C LYS A 445 32.97 11.45 -23.25
N ALA A 446 31.73 11.79 -23.58
CA ALA A 446 30.56 11.34 -22.84
C ALA A 446 30.43 9.81 -22.87
N ARG A 447 30.70 9.16 -24.02
CA ARG A 447 30.72 7.70 -24.12
C ARG A 447 31.84 7.07 -23.29
N GLU A 448 33.03 7.66 -23.24
CA GLU A 448 34.10 7.20 -22.36
C GLU A 448 33.67 7.22 -20.89
N ILE A 449 33.01 8.29 -20.45
CA ILE A 449 32.48 8.40 -19.08
C ILE A 449 31.42 7.32 -18.85
N LEU A 450 30.46 7.16 -19.77
CA LEU A 450 29.40 6.14 -19.64
C LEU A 450 29.97 4.72 -19.54
N TRP A 451 30.95 4.36 -20.39
CA TRP A 451 31.62 3.08 -20.34
C TRP A 451 32.31 2.85 -19.00
N ASN A 452 33.07 3.83 -18.50
CA ASN A 452 33.71 3.75 -17.19
C ASN A 452 32.68 3.52 -16.08
N THR A 453 31.63 4.36 -16.03
CA THR A 453 30.59 4.30 -15.00
C THR A 453 29.88 2.94 -15.00
N PHE A 454 29.52 2.40 -16.16
CA PHE A 454 28.82 1.11 -16.20
C PHE A 454 29.74 -0.08 -15.93
N LEU A 455 30.99 -0.04 -16.36
CA LEU A 455 31.97 -1.09 -16.10
C LEU A 455 32.45 -1.11 -14.65
N GLU A 456 32.42 0.02 -13.93
CA GLU A 456 32.77 0.09 -12.49
C GLU A 456 31.94 -0.88 -11.64
N PHE A 457 30.71 -1.18 -12.06
CA PHE A 457 29.83 -2.13 -11.39
C PHE A 457 30.15 -3.60 -11.69
N LEU A 458 31.08 -3.87 -12.62
CA LEU A 458 31.56 -5.21 -12.95
C LEU A 458 32.93 -5.45 -12.32
N ASP A 459 33.14 -6.67 -11.87
CA ASP A 459 34.46 -7.12 -11.46
C ASP A 459 35.19 -7.65 -12.70
N TYR A 460 35.87 -6.75 -13.43
CA TYR A 460 36.61 -7.04 -14.65
C TYR A 460 38.07 -6.59 -14.53
N ASN A 461 38.96 -7.16 -15.35
CA ASN A 461 40.34 -6.70 -15.42
C ASN A 461 40.44 -5.46 -16.34
N PRO A 462 40.83 -4.28 -15.82
CA PRO A 462 40.92 -3.06 -16.63
C PRO A 462 41.83 -3.17 -17.85
N ASN A 463 42.85 -4.04 -17.79
CA ASN A 463 43.80 -4.23 -18.90
C ASN A 463 43.17 -4.97 -20.10
N ASN A 464 42.05 -5.68 -19.91
CA ASN A 464 41.41 -6.46 -20.96
C ASN A 464 40.44 -5.62 -21.82
N VAL A 465 40.11 -4.40 -21.38
CA VAL A 465 39.09 -3.54 -21.98
C VAL A 465 39.68 -2.19 -22.38
N ASN A 466 39.64 -1.88 -23.68
CA ASN A 466 40.04 -0.60 -24.22
C ASN A 466 38.82 0.30 -24.39
N ILE A 467 38.55 1.12 -23.38
CA ILE A 467 37.41 2.04 -23.35
C ILE A 467 37.47 3.07 -24.48
N LYS A 468 38.66 3.55 -24.85
CA LYS A 468 38.81 4.54 -25.93
C LYS A 468 38.31 3.97 -27.26
N LYS A 469 38.74 2.75 -27.58
CA LYS A 469 38.30 2.03 -28.79
C LYS A 469 36.78 1.79 -28.80
N LEU A 470 36.19 1.44 -27.65
CA LEU A 470 34.73 1.26 -27.53
C LEU A 470 33.96 2.58 -27.66
N SER A 471 34.56 3.68 -27.22
CA SER A 471 33.94 5.02 -27.26
C SER A 471 33.97 5.64 -28.65
N ASP A 472 34.81 5.16 -29.55
CA ASP A 472 34.76 5.53 -30.98
C ASP A 472 33.51 4.99 -31.69
N ILE A 473 32.90 3.91 -31.16
CA ILE A 473 31.69 3.33 -31.72
C ILE A 473 30.49 4.21 -31.34
N HIS A 474 29.70 4.58 -32.35
CA HIS A 474 28.54 5.45 -32.18
C HIS A 474 27.36 4.72 -31.52
N LEU A 475 27.30 4.77 -30.19
CA LEU A 475 26.27 4.13 -29.37
C LEU A 475 25.61 5.14 -28.43
N ASN A 476 24.31 4.99 -28.18
CA ASN A 476 23.62 5.72 -27.13
C ASN A 476 23.83 5.06 -25.75
N GLY A 477 23.46 5.77 -24.68
CA GLY A 477 23.66 5.28 -23.30
C GLY A 477 22.94 3.97 -23.00
N ARG A 478 21.73 3.77 -23.55
CA ARG A 478 20.96 2.52 -23.39
C ARG A 478 21.66 1.34 -24.06
N GLU A 479 22.21 1.53 -25.25
CA GLU A 479 22.96 0.50 -25.98
C GLU A 479 24.20 0.07 -25.20
N ILE A 480 24.98 1.04 -24.71
CA ILE A 480 26.17 0.77 -23.87
C ILE A 480 25.76 -0.01 -22.62
N GLN A 481 24.73 0.44 -21.89
CA GLN A 481 24.27 -0.22 -20.68
C GLN A 481 23.81 -1.67 -20.96
N ASN A 482 23.10 -1.90 -22.07
CA ASN A 482 22.67 -3.24 -22.46
C ASN A 482 23.85 -4.14 -22.80
N THR A 483 24.87 -3.63 -23.50
CA THR A 483 26.09 -4.40 -23.76
C THR A 483 26.79 -4.81 -22.47
N VAL A 484 26.93 -3.89 -21.51
CA VAL A 484 27.55 -4.18 -20.20
C VAL A 484 26.71 -5.19 -19.40
N LYS A 485 25.38 -5.08 -19.40
CA LYS A 485 24.47 -6.05 -18.77
C LYS A 485 24.56 -7.44 -19.39
N LEU A 486 24.78 -7.55 -20.71
CA LEU A 486 25.02 -8.85 -21.34
C LEU A 486 26.37 -9.42 -20.89
N ALA A 487 27.40 -8.58 -20.83
CA ALA A 487 28.73 -8.99 -20.38
C ALA A 487 28.76 -9.42 -18.90
N SER A 488 27.89 -8.87 -18.05
CA SER A 488 27.81 -9.24 -16.62
C SER A 488 27.36 -10.68 -16.37
N THR A 489 26.75 -11.33 -17.37
CA THR A 489 26.36 -12.75 -17.29
C THR A 489 27.52 -13.72 -17.49
N LEU A 490 28.71 -13.21 -17.85
CA LEU A 490 29.89 -13.99 -18.14
C LEU A 490 30.89 -13.98 -16.97
N ASN A 491 31.83 -14.93 -17.00
CA ASN A 491 32.95 -14.94 -16.06
C ASN A 491 33.87 -13.72 -16.26
N ARG A 492 34.42 -13.22 -15.15
CA ARG A 492 35.26 -12.00 -15.07
C ARG A 492 36.41 -11.96 -16.08
N GLU A 493 37.06 -13.10 -16.34
CA GLU A 493 38.20 -13.21 -17.26
C GLU A 493 37.80 -13.11 -18.75
N LEU A 494 36.52 -13.31 -19.07
CA LEU A 494 36.00 -13.31 -20.44
C LEU A 494 35.57 -11.92 -20.92
N ILE A 495 35.53 -10.92 -20.02
CA ILE A 495 35.16 -9.55 -20.37
C ILE A 495 36.36 -8.88 -21.04
N THR A 496 36.38 -8.92 -22.38
CA THR A 496 37.40 -8.31 -23.22
C THR A 496 36.78 -7.32 -24.20
N THR A 497 37.60 -6.42 -24.74
CA THR A 497 37.19 -5.47 -25.79
C THR A 497 36.52 -6.17 -26.98
N GLU A 498 37.12 -7.28 -27.45
CA GLU A 498 36.62 -8.05 -28.60
C GLU A 498 35.23 -8.65 -28.36
N LEU A 499 34.98 -9.12 -27.14
CA LEU A 499 33.71 -9.70 -26.76
C LEU A 499 32.63 -8.61 -26.65
N LEU A 500 32.95 -7.45 -26.09
CA LEU A 500 32.02 -6.30 -26.04
C LEU A 500 31.69 -5.82 -27.46
N GLU A 501 32.67 -5.73 -28.36
CA GLU A 501 32.44 -5.44 -29.79
C GLU A 501 31.53 -6.47 -30.45
N LYS A 502 31.69 -7.76 -30.12
CA LYS A 502 30.80 -8.83 -30.62
C LYS A 502 29.36 -8.65 -30.14
N PHE A 503 29.14 -8.31 -28.87
CA PHE A 503 27.81 -8.03 -28.35
C PHE A 503 27.17 -6.79 -28.99
N ILE A 504 27.94 -5.72 -29.17
CA ILE A 504 27.48 -4.53 -29.89
C ILE A 504 26.98 -4.93 -31.28
N ASN A 505 27.76 -5.71 -32.03
CA ASN A 505 27.38 -6.17 -33.37
C ASN A 505 26.09 -7.02 -33.36
N LEU A 506 25.92 -7.92 -32.38
CA LEU A 506 24.72 -8.74 -32.23
C LEU A 506 23.47 -7.92 -31.89
N THR A 507 23.62 -6.85 -31.09
CA THR A 507 22.51 -5.97 -30.70
C THR A 507 22.22 -4.86 -31.72
N SER A 508 23.17 -4.54 -32.59
CA SER A 508 23.00 -3.51 -33.60
C SER A 508 21.90 -3.90 -34.58
N LYS A 509 20.95 -2.98 -34.83
CA LYS A 509 19.75 -3.17 -35.68
C LYS A 509 20.02 -3.61 -37.13
N LYS A 510 21.28 -3.81 -37.56
CA LYS A 510 21.64 -4.25 -38.92
C LYS A 510 21.09 -5.63 -39.29
N ILE A 511 20.79 -6.50 -38.33
CA ILE A 511 20.27 -7.86 -38.60
C ILE A 511 18.82 -7.83 -39.13
N LEU A 512 18.01 -6.84 -38.76
CA LEU A 512 16.59 -6.79 -39.14
C LEU A 512 16.33 -6.16 -40.51
N VAL A 513 17.29 -5.43 -41.08
CA VAL A 513 17.13 -4.82 -42.43
C VAL A 513 17.53 -5.80 -43.54
N SER A 514 18.45 -6.73 -43.27
CA SER A 514 18.89 -7.73 -44.26
C SER A 514 17.85 -8.82 -44.59
N SER A 515 16.81 -8.98 -43.77
CA SER A 515 15.74 -9.97 -43.99
C SER A 515 14.52 -9.40 -44.73
N ALA A 516 14.40 -8.08 -44.88
CA ALA A 516 13.28 -7.44 -45.58
C ALA A 516 13.47 -7.36 -47.11
N ASP A 517 14.72 -7.36 -47.61
CA ASP A 517 15.01 -7.28 -49.05
C ASP A 517 14.98 -8.65 -49.78
N GLY A 518 14.69 -9.74 -49.08
CA GLY A 518 14.65 -11.10 -49.64
C GLY A 518 13.33 -11.50 -50.32
N ASN A 519 12.25 -10.74 -50.16
CA ASN A 519 10.89 -11.15 -50.60
C ASN A 519 10.35 -10.36 -51.81
N LYS A 520 11.20 -10.04 -52.79
CA LYS A 520 10.75 -9.66 -54.14
C LYS A 520 11.01 -10.78 -55.15
N ARG A 521 10.27 -11.90 -55.06
CA ARG A 521 10.05 -12.80 -56.21
C ARG A 521 8.66 -13.45 -56.21
N LYS A 522 7.90 -13.06 -57.25
CA LYS A 522 6.95 -13.87 -58.05
C LYS A 522 5.65 -14.35 -57.40
N SER A 523 4.60 -13.55 -57.58
CA SER A 523 3.24 -14.01 -57.95
C SER A 523 2.78 -13.05 -59.07
N GLY A 524 2.57 -13.45 -60.33
CA GLY A 524 1.74 -14.58 -60.75
C GLY A 524 0.27 -14.15 -60.78
N ILE A 525 -0.04 -13.05 -61.48
CA ILE A 525 -1.44 -12.64 -61.72
C ILE A 525 -1.94 -13.52 -62.87
N ASN A 526 -2.79 -14.49 -62.53
CA ASN A 526 -3.61 -15.19 -63.51
C ASN A 526 -4.80 -14.31 -63.88
N ASP A 527 -4.92 -14.07 -65.18
CA ASP A 527 -6.13 -13.65 -65.87
C ASP A 527 -7.29 -14.60 -65.56
N GLN A 528 -8.42 -14.05 -65.10
CA GLN A 528 -9.75 -14.53 -65.43
C GLN A 528 -10.76 -13.45 -65.01
N ASP A 529 -11.11 -12.58 -65.94
CA ASP A 529 -12.46 -12.03 -66.03
C ASP A 529 -12.73 -11.63 -67.47
N ASN A 530 -13.55 -12.46 -68.12
CA ASN A 530 -14.05 -12.26 -69.46
C ASN A 530 -15.57 -12.39 -69.40
N GLN A 531 -16.27 -11.29 -69.75
CA GLN A 531 -17.58 -11.18 -70.43
C GLN A 531 -18.55 -10.16 -69.78
N PRO A 532 -19.46 -9.51 -70.56
CA PRO A 532 -19.11 -8.38 -71.42
C PRO A 532 -20.11 -7.20 -71.32
N ASN A 533 -19.72 -6.08 -71.94
CA ASN A 533 -20.52 -4.92 -72.34
C ASN A 533 -22.07 -5.08 -72.42
N SER A 534 -22.83 -4.11 -71.91
CA SER A 534 -23.46 -3.07 -72.75
C SER A 534 -24.50 -2.18 -72.04
N LYS A 535 -24.60 -0.95 -72.59
CA LYS A 535 -25.64 0.11 -72.50
C LYS A 535 -25.38 1.23 -71.46
N LYS A 536 -24.78 2.37 -71.86
CA LYS A 536 -25.27 3.52 -72.66
C LYS A 536 -26.37 4.36 -71.97
N ILE A 537 -26.01 5.63 -71.72
CA ILE A 537 -26.78 6.88 -71.95
C ILE A 537 -28.06 6.99 -71.09
N LYS A 538 -28.23 7.96 -70.19
CA LYS A 538 -28.06 9.42 -70.29
C LYS A 538 -28.01 9.99 -68.88
#